data_AF-M2YQ98-F1
#
_entry.id   AF-M2YQ98-F1
#
_cell.length_a   1.000
_cell.length_b   1.000
_cell.length_c   1.000
_cell.angle_alpha   90.00
_cell.angle_beta   90.00
_cell.angle_gamma   90.00
#
_symmetry.space_group_name_H-M   'P 1'
#
loop_
_entity.id
_entity.type
_entity.pdbx_description
1 polymer ?
#
loop_
_entity_poly.entity_id
_entity_poly.type
_entity_poly.pdbx_seq_one_letter_code
_entity_poly.pdbx_strand_id
1 'polypeptide(L)'
;MPCGDEFARFRAADADLDHDGTMRSIWKGAIAFGLVNVPVKVYSATESHDIRFHQVHAKDGGRIKYDRVCTECGESVPYAEIDKAYDSDEGVRVVLTDEDFDKLPVAEKHEIPVLQFVPSEQIDPILFEKSYYLEPDSASPKAYTLLAETLTQTDRTALVHFTLRQRTRLAALRNRDGVLVLQTLLWPDEVRSVSFPVLDDAEPPKQKEMAMAEMLVESMADDFRPDEFTDEYQVELRSLIDDIIARGGEKVLPVTPAGEPAAEDAEVLDLVAALQRSVHAASGEKKSDEAAPARGSAAKKAPARKSAAKKTPAKKTAAKSSGKSTAKKTAATKSTAKKSTARKRA
;
A
#
# COMPACT_ATOMS: atom_id res chain seq x y z
N MET A 1 11.81 -15.05 -65.60
CA MET A 1 12.22 -13.67 -65.24
C MET A 1 11.29 -12.71 -65.95
N PRO A 2 10.83 -11.61 -65.32
CA PRO A 2 11.01 -11.17 -63.93
C PRO A 2 9.65 -11.05 -63.19
N CYS A 3 9.51 -11.06 -61.85
CA CYS A 3 10.26 -10.45 -60.74
C CYS A 3 9.94 -8.94 -60.53
N GLY A 4 9.65 -8.57 -59.28
CA GLY A 4 9.67 -7.18 -58.76
C GLY A 4 8.28 -6.56 -58.57
N ASP A 5 7.78 -6.25 -57.36
CA ASP A 5 8.28 -5.29 -56.36
C ASP A 5 7.90 -3.82 -56.71
N GLU A 6 6.70 -3.40 -56.28
CA GLU A 6 6.22 -2.01 -56.21
C GLU A 6 4.80 -2.08 -55.60
N PHE A 7 4.52 -1.81 -54.33
CA PHE A 7 4.67 -0.53 -53.65
C PHE A 7 4.60 -0.75 -52.13
N ALA A 8 5.73 -1.15 -51.55
CA ALA A 8 6.01 -0.90 -50.13
C ALA A 8 6.36 0.58 -49.95
N ARG A 9 5.37 1.49 -49.90
CA ARG A 9 5.57 2.89 -49.48
C ARG A 9 4.31 3.50 -48.88
N PHE A 10 4.00 3.14 -47.64
CA PHE A 10 3.44 4.08 -46.68
C PHE A 10 4.20 3.90 -45.36
N ARG A 11 5.38 4.51 -45.34
CA ARG A 11 6.29 4.53 -44.20
C ARG A 11 5.82 5.63 -43.26
N ALA A 12 5.64 5.23 -42.00
CA ALA A 12 5.94 5.99 -40.79
C ALA A 12 5.60 7.50 -40.78
N ALA A 13 4.55 7.84 -40.05
CA ALA A 13 4.52 9.06 -39.26
C ALA A 13 3.61 8.81 -38.04
N ASP A 14 4.19 9.06 -36.87
CA ASP A 14 3.52 9.31 -35.58
C ASP A 14 2.82 8.13 -34.89
N ALA A 15 3.64 7.28 -34.28
CA ALA A 15 3.27 6.54 -33.08
C ALA A 15 4.34 6.78 -32.00
N ASP A 16 4.44 8.02 -31.52
CA ASP A 16 4.99 8.34 -30.21
C ASP A 16 3.96 7.90 -29.15
N LEU A 17 3.89 6.58 -28.93
CA LEU A 17 3.35 6.00 -27.71
C LEU A 17 4.55 5.50 -26.92
N ASP A 18 4.93 6.28 -25.92
CA ASP A 18 5.88 5.93 -24.87
C ASP A 18 5.46 4.62 -24.18
N HIS A 19 5.88 3.48 -24.73
CA HIS A 19 5.97 2.21 -24.03
C HIS A 19 7.44 1.81 -23.99
N ASP A 20 8.19 2.50 -23.14
CA ASP A 20 9.50 2.00 -22.72
C ASP A 20 9.26 0.77 -21.84
N GLY A 21 9.20 -0.40 -22.50
CA GLY A 21 9.12 -1.73 -21.92
C GLY A 21 10.41 -2.16 -21.20
N THR A 22 11.20 -1.22 -20.69
CA THR A 22 12.30 -1.53 -19.79
C THR A 22 11.72 -1.89 -18.42
N MET A 23 11.84 -3.16 -18.06
CA MET A 23 11.58 -3.64 -16.71
C MET A 23 12.30 -2.72 -15.71
N ARG A 24 11.56 -2.11 -14.78
CA ARG A 24 12.13 -1.25 -13.75
C ARG A 24 12.49 -2.06 -12.52
N SER A 25 13.74 -1.93 -12.06
CA SER A 25 14.19 -2.59 -10.85
C SER A 25 13.43 -2.04 -9.66
N ILE A 26 12.82 -2.91 -8.86
CA ILE A 26 12.06 -2.53 -7.66
C ILE A 26 12.93 -2.51 -6.40
N TRP A 27 14.07 -3.19 -6.43
CA TRP A 27 14.98 -3.32 -5.30
C TRP A 27 16.39 -3.64 -5.78
N LYS A 28 17.41 -3.22 -5.01
CA LYS A 28 18.82 -3.49 -5.25
C LYS A 28 19.50 -3.86 -3.94
N GLY A 29 20.38 -4.86 -4.00
CA GLY A 29 21.12 -5.35 -2.85
C GLY A 29 21.95 -6.57 -3.24
N ALA A 30 22.16 -7.50 -2.31
CA ALA A 30 22.94 -8.70 -2.60
C ALA A 30 22.47 -9.96 -1.89
N ILE A 31 22.71 -11.11 -2.53
CA ILE A 31 22.49 -12.43 -1.94
C ILE A 31 23.71 -12.80 -1.11
N ALA A 32 23.49 -13.12 0.15
CA ALA A 32 24.54 -13.46 1.09
C ALA A 32 24.46 -14.93 1.49
N PHE A 33 25.50 -15.69 1.15
CA PHE A 33 25.63 -17.08 1.59
C PHE A 33 27.00 -17.27 2.25
N GLY A 34 27.00 -17.43 3.57
CA GLY A 34 28.23 -17.57 4.35
C GLY A 34 29.15 -16.35 4.20
N LEU A 35 30.19 -16.49 3.36
CA LEU A 35 31.20 -15.45 3.11
C LEU A 35 31.13 -14.85 1.70
N VAL A 36 30.20 -15.30 0.87
CA VAL A 36 30.07 -14.86 -0.52
C VAL A 36 28.86 -13.95 -0.63
N ASN A 37 29.08 -12.82 -1.31
CA ASN A 37 28.10 -11.80 -1.54
C ASN A 37 27.92 -11.65 -3.06
N VAL A 38 26.68 -11.78 -3.55
CA VAL A 38 26.33 -11.72 -4.97
C VAL A 38 25.39 -10.53 -5.20
N PRO A 39 25.90 -9.39 -5.74
CA PRO A 39 25.09 -8.22 -6.02
C PRO A 39 24.02 -8.50 -7.07
N VAL A 40 22.78 -8.07 -6.80
CA VAL A 40 21.62 -8.29 -7.66
C VAL A 40 20.64 -7.11 -7.66
N LYS A 41 19.92 -6.96 -8.78
CA LYS A 41 18.70 -6.14 -8.88
C LYS A 41 17.49 -7.06 -9.00
N VAL A 42 16.40 -6.67 -8.36
CA VAL A 42 15.14 -7.41 -8.36
C VAL A 42 14.14 -6.72 -9.29
N TYR A 43 13.47 -7.51 -10.12
CA TYR A 43 12.42 -7.09 -11.05
C TYR A 43 11.15 -7.92 -10.80
N SER A 44 9.97 -7.35 -10.99
CA SER A 44 8.73 -8.12 -10.94
C SER A 44 8.70 -9.15 -12.07
N ALA A 45 8.43 -10.42 -11.77
CA ALA A 45 8.29 -11.45 -12.80
C ALA A 45 6.87 -11.53 -13.36
N THR A 46 5.91 -10.86 -12.71
CA THR A 46 4.52 -10.81 -13.13
C THR A 46 4.08 -9.37 -13.37
N GLU A 47 3.24 -9.20 -14.38
CA GLU A 47 2.54 -7.96 -14.71
C GLU A 47 1.04 -8.29 -14.90
N SER A 48 0.16 -7.40 -14.46
CA SER A 48 -1.27 -7.50 -14.78
C SER A 48 -1.51 -6.82 -16.12
N HIS A 49 -2.18 -7.53 -17.02
CA HIS A 49 -2.59 -7.04 -18.33
C HIS A 49 -3.99 -6.42 -18.33
N ASP A 50 -4.58 -6.19 -17.15
CA ASP A 50 -5.94 -5.67 -17.04
C ASP A 50 -6.06 -4.23 -17.58
N ILE A 51 -7.13 -3.97 -18.34
CA ILE A 51 -7.48 -2.62 -18.76
C ILE A 51 -7.76 -1.76 -17.52
N ARG A 52 -6.98 -0.69 -17.35
CA ARG A 52 -7.10 0.23 -16.21
C ARG A 52 -8.26 1.20 -16.43
N PHE A 53 -9.25 1.13 -15.55
CA PHE A 53 -10.33 2.09 -15.51
C PHE A 53 -10.05 3.19 -14.48
N HIS A 54 -10.46 4.40 -14.82
CA HIS A 54 -10.54 5.51 -13.88
C HIS A 54 -11.99 5.86 -13.63
N GLN A 55 -12.30 6.23 -12.39
CA GLN A 55 -13.63 6.67 -12.03
C GLN A 55 -13.87 8.07 -12.57
N VAL A 56 -15.05 8.25 -13.17
CA VAL A 56 -15.50 9.52 -13.71
C VAL A 56 -16.90 9.84 -13.19
N HIS A 57 -17.20 11.12 -13.06
CA HIS A 57 -18.54 11.57 -12.73
C HIS A 57 -19.49 11.23 -13.89
N ALA A 58 -20.58 10.53 -13.57
CA ALA A 58 -21.45 9.91 -14.57
C ALA A 58 -22.16 10.90 -15.52
N LYS A 59 -22.25 12.18 -15.14
CA LYS A 59 -22.95 13.20 -15.95
C LYS A 59 -22.05 13.89 -16.97
N ASP A 60 -20.78 14.12 -16.64
CA ASP A 60 -19.88 14.96 -17.43
C ASP A 60 -18.54 14.27 -17.79
N GLY A 61 -18.31 13.06 -17.30
CA GLY A 61 -17.06 12.32 -17.52
C GLY A 61 -15.84 12.90 -16.79
N GLY A 62 -16.04 13.85 -15.87
CA GLY A 62 -14.96 14.46 -15.09
C GLY A 62 -14.26 13.46 -14.18
N ARG A 63 -12.92 13.51 -14.11
CA ARG A 63 -12.13 12.65 -13.21
C ARG A 63 -12.49 12.89 -11.75
N ILE A 64 -12.77 11.82 -11.01
CA ILE A 64 -13.03 11.91 -9.56
C ILE A 64 -11.70 12.03 -8.81
N LYS A 65 -11.61 13.00 -7.90
CA LYS A 65 -10.51 13.15 -6.93
C LYS A 65 -11.00 12.81 -5.53
N TYR A 66 -10.16 12.16 -4.75
CA TYR A 66 -10.43 11.85 -3.33
C TYR A 66 -9.67 12.81 -2.44
N ASP A 67 -10.39 13.37 -1.47
CA ASP A 67 -9.82 14.19 -0.40
C ASP A 67 -9.84 13.39 0.91
N ARG A 68 -8.80 13.52 1.72
CA ARG A 68 -8.66 12.81 3.01
C ARG A 68 -9.00 13.79 4.11
N VAL A 69 -10.18 13.65 4.70
CA VAL A 69 -10.68 14.59 5.72
C VAL A 69 -10.69 13.91 7.08
N CYS A 70 -10.14 14.58 8.10
CA CYS A 70 -10.20 14.10 9.48
C CYS A 70 -11.62 14.22 10.03
N THR A 71 -12.14 13.15 10.63
CA THR A 71 -13.52 13.13 11.16
C THR A 71 -13.72 13.98 12.40
N GLU A 72 -12.66 14.28 13.15
CA GLU A 72 -12.74 15.05 14.40
C GLU A 72 -12.69 16.57 14.15
N CYS A 73 -11.77 17.05 13.30
CA CYS A 73 -11.64 18.48 12.99
C CYS A 73 -12.30 18.91 11.68
N GLY A 74 -12.64 17.97 10.78
CA GLY A 74 -13.25 18.26 9.48
C GLY A 74 -12.29 18.86 8.44
N GLU A 75 -10.99 18.87 8.72
CA GLU A 75 -9.96 19.44 7.85
C GLU A 75 -9.38 18.40 6.90
N SER A 76 -8.99 18.82 5.69
CA SER A 76 -8.24 18.00 4.74
C SER A 76 -6.81 17.79 5.23
N VAL A 77 -6.39 16.54 5.34
CA VAL A 77 -5.09 16.15 5.90
C VAL A 77 -4.18 15.64 4.78
N PRO A 78 -2.98 16.24 4.62
CA PRO A 78 -2.00 15.75 3.67
C PRO A 78 -1.45 14.39 4.10
N TYR A 79 -1.01 13.57 3.15
CA TYR A 79 -0.58 12.19 3.44
C TYR A 79 0.57 12.12 4.47
N ALA A 80 1.44 13.12 4.50
CA ALA A 80 2.58 13.18 5.43
C ALA A 80 2.18 13.34 6.90
N GLU A 81 0.95 13.79 7.18
CA GLU A 81 0.41 13.99 8.53
C GLU A 81 -0.51 12.84 8.98
N ILE A 82 -0.51 11.72 8.24
CA ILE A 82 -1.36 10.57 8.52
C ILE A 82 -0.53 9.44 9.13
N ASP A 83 -0.61 9.32 10.46
CA ASP A 83 -0.04 8.20 11.21
C ASP A 83 -0.96 6.96 11.23
N LYS A 84 -0.41 5.82 11.64
CA LYS A 84 -1.16 4.56 11.78
C LYS A 84 -1.66 4.41 13.21
N ALA A 85 -2.92 4.01 13.38
CA ALA A 85 -3.45 3.66 14.70
C ALA A 85 -3.77 2.16 14.79
N TYR A 86 -3.44 1.55 15.92
CA TYR A 86 -3.90 0.22 16.31
C TYR A 86 -4.91 0.37 17.45
N ASP A 87 -6.10 -0.17 17.24
CA ASP A 87 -7.15 -0.23 18.25
C ASP A 87 -7.20 -1.64 18.83
N SER A 88 -6.96 -1.78 20.14
CA SER A 88 -7.06 -3.06 20.83
C SER A 88 -8.52 -3.39 21.20
N ASP A 89 -8.79 -4.68 21.40
CA ASP A 89 -10.10 -5.15 21.88
C ASP A 89 -10.46 -4.60 23.29
N GLU A 90 -9.47 -4.12 24.04
CA GLU A 90 -9.63 -3.49 25.35
C GLU A 90 -9.98 -1.99 25.26
N GLY A 91 -10.15 -1.45 24.04
CA GLY A 91 -10.51 -0.05 23.80
C GLY A 91 -9.35 0.93 23.93
N VAL A 92 -8.10 0.45 23.85
CA VAL A 92 -6.90 1.30 23.87
C VAL A 92 -6.46 1.55 22.43
N ARG A 93 -6.35 2.83 22.07
CA ARG A 93 -5.77 3.28 20.80
C ARG A 93 -4.30 3.59 20.97
N VAL A 94 -3.46 2.96 20.15
CA VAL A 94 -2.03 3.24 20.06
C VAL A 94 -1.76 3.87 18.69
N VAL A 95 -1.26 5.10 18.68
CA VAL A 95 -0.79 5.76 17.45
C VAL A 95 0.68 5.42 17.27
N LEU A 96 1.04 4.95 16.09
CA LEU A 96 2.37 4.54 15.69
C LEU A 96 2.86 5.49 14.60
N THR A 97 3.97 6.16 14.89
CA THR A 97 4.65 7.04 13.95
C THR A 97 5.64 6.25 13.10
N ASP A 98 6.10 6.82 11.99
CA ASP A 98 7.16 6.21 11.16
C ASP A 98 8.44 5.93 11.98
N GLU A 99 8.78 6.79 12.95
CA GLU A 99 9.93 6.60 13.86
C GLU A 99 9.80 5.36 14.73
N ASP A 100 8.59 4.95 15.09
CA ASP A 100 8.35 3.75 15.90
C ASP A 100 8.54 2.48 15.05
N PHE A 101 8.19 2.53 13.76
CA PHE A 101 8.47 1.44 12.83
C PHE A 101 9.97 1.30 12.54
N ASP A 102 10.72 2.40 12.49
CA ASP A 102 12.17 2.38 12.27
C ASP A 102 12.95 1.75 13.45
N LYS A 103 12.36 1.74 14.66
CA LYS A 103 12.95 1.06 15.83
C LYS A 103 12.77 -0.46 15.79
N LEU A 104 11.88 -0.98 14.94
CA LEU A 104 11.69 -2.42 14.82
C LEU A 104 12.93 -3.05 14.19
N PRO A 105 13.32 -4.27 14.62
CA PRO A 105 14.42 -5.01 13.99
C PRO A 105 13.98 -5.46 12.60
N VAL A 106 14.11 -4.57 11.61
CA VAL A 106 13.94 -4.92 10.20
C VAL A 106 15.24 -5.59 9.77
N ALA A 107 15.17 -6.88 9.44
CA ALA A 107 16.30 -7.62 8.91
C ALA A 107 16.83 -6.91 7.65
N GLU A 108 18.08 -6.48 7.72
CA GLU A 108 18.99 -6.11 6.62
C GLU A 108 18.30 -5.59 5.34
N LYS A 109 18.08 -4.27 5.26
CA LYS A 109 17.31 -3.62 4.17
C LYS A 109 17.84 -3.90 2.74
N HIS A 110 19.10 -4.34 2.60
CA HIS A 110 19.79 -4.49 1.31
C HIS A 110 20.48 -5.86 1.13
N GLU A 111 20.19 -6.83 1.98
CA GLU A 111 20.82 -8.15 1.92
C GLU A 111 19.74 -9.24 1.91
N ILE A 112 20.00 -10.30 1.15
CA ILE A 112 19.17 -11.50 1.05
C ILE A 112 19.97 -12.63 1.67
N PRO A 113 19.91 -12.81 3.01
CA PRO A 113 20.64 -13.88 3.66
C PRO A 113 20.01 -15.24 3.33
N VAL A 114 20.85 -16.17 2.87
CA VAL A 114 20.47 -17.56 2.65
C VAL A 114 20.47 -18.31 3.97
N LEU A 115 19.31 -18.85 4.33
CA LEU A 115 19.10 -19.59 5.57
C LEU A 115 19.51 -21.05 5.42
N GLN A 116 19.00 -21.71 4.37
CA GLN A 116 19.24 -23.13 4.11
C GLN A 116 18.89 -23.50 2.66
N PHE A 117 19.33 -24.68 2.22
CA PHE A 117 18.96 -25.25 0.93
C PHE A 117 18.10 -26.50 1.16
N VAL A 118 16.94 -26.56 0.49
CA VAL A 118 15.97 -27.66 0.60
C VAL A 118 15.66 -28.22 -0.79
N PRO A 119 15.30 -29.51 -0.91
CA PRO A 119 14.71 -30.03 -2.15
C PRO A 119 13.45 -29.24 -2.52
N SER A 120 13.28 -28.95 -3.81
CA SER A 120 12.19 -28.11 -4.31
C SER A 120 10.80 -28.69 -3.99
N GLU A 121 10.68 -30.02 -3.95
CA GLU A 121 9.45 -30.75 -3.63
C GLU A 121 8.96 -30.60 -2.19
N GLN A 122 9.82 -30.16 -1.26
CA GLN A 122 9.44 -29.94 0.14
C GLN A 122 8.63 -28.65 0.34
N ILE A 123 8.66 -27.74 -0.63
CA ILE A 123 7.93 -26.49 -0.57
C ILE A 123 6.56 -26.71 -1.21
N ASP A 124 5.52 -26.78 -0.39
CA ASP A 124 4.14 -26.89 -0.86
C ASP A 124 3.82 -25.69 -1.78
N PRO A 125 3.31 -25.93 -3.01
CA PRO A 125 2.93 -24.86 -3.92
C PRO A 125 1.98 -23.81 -3.32
N ILE A 126 1.17 -24.17 -2.31
CA ILE A 126 0.26 -23.25 -1.62
C ILE A 126 0.99 -22.09 -0.93
N LEU A 127 2.27 -22.27 -0.58
CA LEU A 127 3.06 -21.26 0.11
C LEU A 127 3.55 -20.17 -0.84
N PHE A 128 3.57 -20.39 -2.15
CA PHE A 128 4.10 -19.40 -3.08
C PHE A 128 3.15 -18.21 -3.31
N GLU A 129 3.69 -16.99 -3.23
CA GLU A 129 2.92 -15.75 -3.41
C GLU A 129 3.35 -14.99 -4.68
N LYS A 130 4.44 -14.20 -4.64
CA LYS A 130 4.89 -13.35 -5.75
C LYS A 130 6.27 -13.73 -6.25
N SER A 131 6.43 -13.72 -7.57
CA SER A 131 7.69 -14.05 -8.25
C SER A 131 8.44 -12.81 -8.70
N TYR A 132 9.76 -12.87 -8.60
CA TYR A 132 10.68 -11.82 -8.97
C TYR A 132 11.89 -12.38 -9.71
N TYR A 133 12.35 -11.69 -10.75
CA TYR A 133 13.60 -11.99 -11.44
C TYR A 133 14.77 -11.24 -10.80
N LEU A 134 15.92 -11.90 -10.74
CA LEU A 134 17.15 -11.33 -10.21
C LEU A 134 18.16 -11.14 -11.35
N GLU A 135 18.58 -9.91 -11.60
CA GLU A 135 19.66 -9.58 -12.54
C GLU A 135 20.97 -9.40 -11.75
N PRO A 136 22.11 -9.94 -12.19
CA PRO A 136 23.41 -9.65 -11.58
C PRO A 136 23.77 -8.16 -11.70
N ASP A 137 24.17 -7.53 -10.58
CA ASP A 137 24.56 -6.11 -10.51
C ASP A 137 26.05 -5.94 -10.17
N SER A 138 26.90 -6.72 -10.83
CA SER A 138 28.34 -6.72 -10.63
C SER A 138 29.08 -6.59 -11.95
N ALA A 139 30.30 -6.03 -11.90
CA ALA A 139 31.19 -5.95 -13.07
C ALA A 139 31.58 -7.34 -13.62
N SER A 140 31.48 -8.38 -12.79
CA SER A 140 31.65 -9.78 -13.18
C SER A 140 30.49 -10.63 -12.67
N PRO A 141 29.68 -11.25 -13.55
CA PRO A 141 28.55 -12.08 -13.16
C PRO A 141 28.95 -13.48 -12.67
N LYS A 142 30.25 -13.80 -12.57
CA LYS A 142 30.74 -15.16 -12.28
C LYS A 142 30.14 -15.77 -11.00
N ALA A 143 30.02 -14.99 -9.94
CA ALA A 143 29.46 -15.47 -8.67
C ALA A 143 27.95 -15.77 -8.78
N TYR A 144 27.22 -14.97 -9.56
CA TYR A 144 25.81 -15.19 -9.86
C TYR A 144 25.61 -16.47 -10.66
N THR A 145 26.34 -16.64 -11.76
CA THR A 145 26.24 -17.84 -12.61
C THR A 145 26.64 -19.10 -11.85
N LEU A 146 27.69 -19.03 -11.03
CA LEU A 146 28.10 -20.16 -10.18
C LEU A 146 26.99 -20.57 -9.21
N LEU A 147 26.32 -19.61 -8.56
CA LEU A 147 25.19 -19.89 -7.68
C LEU A 147 24.02 -20.53 -8.45
N ALA A 148 23.65 -19.94 -9.59
CA ALA A 148 22.56 -20.45 -10.44
C ALA A 148 22.82 -21.88 -10.94
N GLU A 149 24.02 -22.17 -11.44
CA GLU A 149 24.44 -23.50 -11.86
C GLU A 149 24.48 -24.48 -10.69
N THR A 150 24.98 -24.06 -9.52
CA THR A 150 25.02 -24.91 -8.33
C THR A 150 23.62 -25.32 -7.87
N LEU A 151 22.66 -24.39 -7.83
CA LEU A 151 21.26 -24.69 -7.50
C LEU A 151 20.64 -25.69 -8.49
N THR A 152 20.98 -25.58 -9.77
CA THR A 152 20.51 -26.48 -10.83
C THR A 152 21.10 -27.87 -10.70
N GLN A 153 22.42 -27.98 -10.52
CA GLN A 153 23.12 -29.26 -10.42
C GLN A 153 22.76 -30.02 -9.14
N THR A 154 22.47 -29.31 -8.06
CA THR A 154 22.12 -29.93 -6.78
C THR A 154 20.62 -30.21 -6.63
N ASP A 155 19.79 -29.72 -7.55
CA ASP A 155 18.32 -29.72 -7.45
C ASP A 155 17.85 -29.23 -6.08
N ARG A 156 18.28 -28.01 -5.72
CA ARG A 156 17.95 -27.37 -4.46
C ARG A 156 17.36 -25.99 -4.68
N THR A 157 16.45 -25.64 -3.80
CA THR A 157 15.91 -24.30 -3.62
C THR A 157 16.50 -23.70 -2.35
N ALA A 158 17.00 -22.48 -2.42
CA ALA A 158 17.50 -21.78 -1.24
C ALA A 158 16.33 -21.05 -0.54
N LEU A 159 16.16 -21.27 0.76
CA LEU A 159 15.28 -20.44 1.57
C LEU A 159 16.04 -19.22 2.06
N VAL A 160 15.46 -18.04 1.84
CA VAL A 160 16.09 -16.75 2.13
C VAL A 160 15.13 -15.84 2.87
N HIS A 161 15.66 -14.89 3.64
CA HIS A 161 14.86 -13.72 4.04
C HIS A 161 14.96 -12.65 2.96
N PHE A 162 13.81 -12.13 2.54
CA PHE A 162 13.73 -11.03 1.60
C PHE A 162 12.95 -9.88 2.22
N THR A 163 13.61 -8.75 2.39
CA THR A 163 13.00 -7.52 2.91
C THR A 163 12.64 -6.60 1.76
N LEU A 164 11.34 -6.39 1.56
CA LEU A 164 10.84 -5.42 0.58
C LEU A 164 10.08 -4.31 1.32
N ARG A 165 10.57 -3.07 1.16
CA ARG A 165 10.08 -1.87 1.87
C ARG A 165 10.24 -2.00 3.39
N GLN A 166 9.17 -2.42 4.07
CA GLN A 166 9.10 -2.47 5.54
C GLN A 166 8.82 -3.89 6.06
N ARG A 167 8.67 -4.88 5.16
CA ARG A 167 8.30 -6.24 5.53
C ARG A 167 9.36 -7.23 5.07
N THR A 168 9.90 -7.98 6.02
CA THR A 168 10.72 -9.17 5.77
C THR A 168 9.80 -10.37 5.61
N ARG A 169 10.00 -11.14 4.54
CA ARG A 169 9.31 -12.41 4.28
C ARG A 169 10.31 -13.52 4.06
N LEU A 170 9.87 -14.75 4.29
CA LEU A 170 10.56 -15.91 3.76
C LEU A 170 10.37 -15.94 2.23
N ALA A 171 11.40 -16.35 1.50
CA ALA A 171 11.32 -16.50 0.05
C ALA A 171 12.11 -17.74 -0.40
N ALA A 172 11.68 -18.32 -1.50
CA ALA A 172 12.35 -19.38 -2.21
C ALA A 172 13.16 -18.80 -3.36
N LEU A 173 14.46 -19.07 -3.37
CA LEU A 173 15.40 -18.70 -4.43
C LEU A 173 15.75 -19.94 -5.24
N ARG A 174 15.44 -19.93 -6.53
CA ARG A 174 15.70 -21.04 -7.46
C ARG A 174 16.26 -20.53 -8.77
N ASN A 175 16.91 -21.41 -9.53
CA ASN A 175 17.29 -21.11 -10.91
C ASN A 175 16.17 -21.52 -11.88
N ARG A 176 15.89 -20.67 -12.88
CA ARG A 176 15.00 -20.96 -14.01
C ARG A 176 15.68 -20.47 -15.27
N ASP A 177 16.01 -21.39 -16.19
CA ASP A 177 16.59 -21.07 -17.49
C ASP A 177 17.84 -20.19 -17.44
N GLY A 178 18.67 -20.36 -16.40
CA GLY A 178 19.90 -19.58 -16.18
C GLY A 178 19.70 -18.24 -15.44
N VAL A 179 18.46 -17.91 -15.07
CA VAL A 179 18.11 -16.72 -14.28
C VAL A 179 17.63 -17.14 -12.89
N LEU A 180 18.20 -16.51 -11.86
CA LEU A 180 17.72 -16.66 -10.50
C LEU A 180 16.33 -16.00 -10.35
N VAL A 181 15.39 -16.77 -9.83
CA VAL A 181 14.02 -16.37 -9.52
C VAL A 181 13.83 -16.44 -8.01
N LEU A 182 13.38 -15.34 -7.43
CA LEU A 182 13.00 -15.24 -6.03
C LEU A 182 11.47 -15.22 -5.95
N GLN A 183 10.90 -16.13 -5.19
CA GLN A 183 9.45 -16.22 -5.00
C GLN A 183 9.13 -16.07 -3.51
N THR A 184 8.35 -15.06 -3.13
CA THR A 184 7.97 -14.87 -1.72
C THR A 184 7.07 -16.00 -1.27
N LEU A 185 7.22 -16.38 0.00
CA LEU A 185 6.43 -17.41 0.66
C LEU A 185 5.49 -16.78 1.67
N LEU A 186 4.28 -17.33 1.74
CA LEU A 186 3.36 -17.13 2.85
C LEU A 186 3.92 -17.80 4.11
N TRP A 187 3.67 -17.19 5.26
CA TRP A 187 3.96 -17.84 6.53
C TRP A 187 2.97 -18.98 6.79
N PRO A 188 3.37 -20.05 7.50
CA PRO A 188 2.48 -21.17 7.79
C PRO A 188 1.17 -20.78 8.49
N ASP A 189 1.17 -19.71 9.28
CA ASP A 189 -0.01 -19.15 9.96
C ASP A 189 -0.90 -18.30 9.04
N GLU A 190 -0.39 -17.85 7.88
CA GLU A 190 -1.19 -17.20 6.83
C GLU A 190 -1.96 -18.22 5.98
N VAL A 191 -1.55 -19.50 6.00
CA VAL A 191 -2.26 -20.58 5.33
C VAL A 191 -3.40 -21.07 6.20
N ARG A 192 -4.62 -20.98 5.67
CA ARG A 192 -5.81 -21.45 6.38
C ARG A 192 -5.79 -22.97 6.52
N SER A 193 -6.00 -23.45 7.74
CA SER A 193 -6.26 -24.88 7.95
C SER A 193 -7.65 -25.23 7.42
N VAL A 194 -7.72 -26.38 6.75
CA VAL A 194 -8.97 -26.89 6.16
C VAL A 194 -9.38 -28.13 6.94
N SER A 195 -10.62 -28.15 7.43
CA SER A 195 -11.26 -29.33 8.00
C SER A 195 -12.70 -29.37 7.49
N PHE A 196 -13.01 -30.40 6.71
CA PHE A 196 -14.34 -30.65 6.17
C PHE A 196 -14.85 -31.98 6.72
N PRO A 197 -15.65 -31.99 7.81
CA PRO A 197 -16.11 -33.22 8.46
C PRO A 197 -16.85 -34.18 7.52
N VAL A 198 -17.49 -33.65 6.47
CA VAL A 198 -18.15 -34.47 5.44
C VAL A 198 -17.21 -35.43 4.72
N LEU A 199 -15.91 -35.12 4.67
CA LEU A 199 -14.90 -35.98 4.05
C LEU A 199 -14.42 -37.08 5.00
N ASP A 200 -14.57 -36.90 6.32
CA ASP A 200 -14.13 -37.87 7.32
C ASP A 200 -15.00 -39.15 7.30
N ASP A 201 -16.29 -38.99 6.96
CA ASP A 201 -17.27 -40.07 6.87
C ASP A 201 -17.43 -40.65 5.44
N ALA A 202 -16.63 -40.19 4.47
CA ALA A 202 -16.75 -40.63 3.08
C ALA A 202 -16.23 -42.05 2.88
N GLU A 203 -17.02 -42.93 2.24
CA GLU A 203 -16.57 -44.28 1.89
C GLU A 203 -15.50 -44.21 0.79
N PRO A 204 -14.36 -44.92 0.93
CA PRO A 204 -13.32 -44.92 -0.09
C PRO A 204 -13.83 -45.55 -1.40
N PRO A 205 -13.40 -45.04 -2.57
CA PRO A 205 -13.86 -45.52 -3.86
C PRO A 205 -13.46 -46.99 -4.10
N LYS A 206 -14.31 -47.74 -4.80
CA LYS A 206 -14.03 -49.15 -5.15
C LYS A 206 -13.01 -49.20 -6.27
N GLN A 207 -12.24 -50.30 -6.32
CA GLN A 207 -11.19 -50.48 -7.33
C GLN A 207 -11.70 -50.38 -8.78
N LYS A 208 -12.92 -50.83 -9.07
CA LYS A 208 -13.53 -50.70 -10.41
C LYS A 208 -13.86 -49.24 -10.77
N GLU A 209 -14.27 -48.45 -9.78
CA GLU A 209 -14.58 -47.03 -9.95
C GLU A 209 -13.29 -46.23 -10.19
N MET A 210 -12.23 -46.55 -9.43
CA MET A 210 -10.89 -45.99 -9.63
C MET A 210 -10.35 -46.30 -11.03
N ALA A 211 -10.41 -47.56 -11.48
CA ALA A 211 -9.92 -47.93 -12.81
C ALA A 211 -10.68 -47.22 -13.95
N MET A 212 -11.99 -47.02 -13.79
CA MET A 212 -12.78 -46.27 -14.77
C MET A 212 -12.43 -44.78 -14.77
N ALA A 213 -12.20 -44.19 -13.58
CA ALA A 213 -11.79 -42.80 -13.45
C ALA A 213 -10.40 -42.56 -14.06
N GLU A 214 -9.45 -43.47 -13.82
CA GLU A 214 -8.09 -43.42 -14.41
C GLU A 214 -8.15 -43.42 -15.94
N MET A 215 -8.97 -44.28 -16.55
CA MET A 215 -9.16 -44.29 -18.00
C MET A 215 -9.73 -42.96 -18.55
N LEU A 216 -10.66 -42.34 -17.83
CA LEU A 216 -11.24 -41.06 -18.24
C LEU A 216 -10.19 -39.94 -18.18
N VAL A 217 -9.42 -39.88 -17.08
CA VAL A 217 -8.34 -38.90 -16.93
C VAL A 217 -7.31 -39.06 -18.03
N GLU A 218 -6.87 -40.29 -18.30
CA GLU A 218 -5.90 -40.58 -19.36
C GLU A 218 -6.43 -40.17 -20.74
N SER A 219 -7.72 -40.38 -21.02
CA SER A 219 -8.32 -39.98 -22.30
C SER A 219 -8.42 -38.46 -22.51
N MET A 220 -8.28 -37.68 -21.43
CA MET A 220 -8.34 -36.22 -21.43
C MET A 220 -6.99 -35.56 -21.10
N ALA A 221 -5.93 -36.34 -20.91
CA ALA A 221 -4.60 -35.84 -20.61
C ALA A 221 -3.94 -35.28 -21.87
N ASP A 222 -3.34 -34.09 -21.76
CA ASP A 222 -2.59 -33.42 -22.83
C ASP A 222 -1.49 -32.53 -22.22
N ASP A 223 -0.53 -32.12 -23.04
CA ASP A 223 0.56 -31.24 -22.62
C ASP A 223 0.06 -29.81 -22.38
N PHE A 224 0.44 -29.22 -21.25
CA PHE A 224 0.07 -27.83 -20.94
C PHE A 224 0.92 -26.83 -21.74
N ARG A 225 0.28 -26.14 -22.69
CA ARG A 225 0.89 -25.04 -23.47
C ARG A 225 0.21 -23.71 -23.11
N PRO A 226 0.85 -22.85 -22.30
CA PRO A 226 0.25 -21.61 -21.83
C PRO A 226 -0.26 -20.69 -22.95
N ASP A 227 0.45 -20.65 -24.08
CA ASP A 227 0.14 -19.78 -25.22
C ASP A 227 -1.16 -20.14 -25.95
N GLU A 228 -1.75 -21.31 -25.69
CA GLU A 228 -3.04 -21.72 -26.24
C GLU A 228 -4.23 -21.14 -25.48
N PHE A 229 -4.00 -20.61 -24.27
CA PHE A 229 -5.03 -20.04 -23.41
C PHE A 229 -4.99 -18.52 -23.49
N THR A 230 -6.15 -17.91 -23.72
CA THR A 230 -6.29 -16.45 -23.78
C THR A 230 -7.38 -15.99 -22.83
N ASP A 231 -7.21 -14.81 -22.24
CA ASP A 231 -8.24 -14.15 -21.44
C ASP A 231 -9.34 -13.59 -22.36
N GLU A 232 -10.36 -14.41 -22.62
CA GLU A 232 -11.49 -14.07 -23.49
C GLU A 232 -12.22 -12.80 -23.02
N TYR A 233 -12.31 -12.58 -21.72
CA TYR A 233 -12.96 -11.39 -21.17
C TYR A 233 -12.22 -10.11 -21.58
N GLN A 234 -10.89 -10.08 -21.50
CA GLN A 234 -10.09 -8.92 -21.92
C GLN A 234 -10.19 -8.68 -23.43
N VAL A 235 -10.24 -9.74 -24.24
CA VAL A 235 -10.43 -9.64 -25.69
C VAL A 235 -11.78 -9.00 -26.02
N GLU A 236 -12.86 -9.52 -25.44
CA GLU A 236 -14.22 -9.01 -25.64
C GLU A 236 -14.38 -7.58 -25.10
N LEU A 237 -13.77 -7.27 -23.95
CA LEU A 237 -13.79 -5.93 -23.37
C LEU A 237 -13.07 -4.91 -24.26
N ARG A 238 -11.93 -5.27 -24.84
CA ARG A 238 -11.22 -4.40 -25.78
C ARG A 238 -12.03 -4.20 -27.06
N SER A 239 -12.58 -5.27 -27.61
CA SER A 239 -13.49 -5.22 -28.76
C SER A 239 -14.67 -4.26 -28.51
N LEU A 240 -15.31 -4.37 -27.34
CA LEU A 240 -16.40 -3.47 -26.95
C LEU A 240 -15.97 -2.00 -26.87
N ILE A 241 -14.79 -1.71 -26.30
CA ILE A 241 -14.26 -0.35 -26.21
C ILE A 241 -13.99 0.21 -27.61
N ASP A 242 -13.32 -0.56 -28.48
CA ASP A 242 -12.99 -0.16 -29.84
C ASP A 242 -14.26 0.10 -30.66
N ASP A 243 -15.28 -0.75 -30.52
CA ASP A 243 -16.59 -0.57 -31.13
C ASP A 243 -17.29 0.72 -30.68
N ILE A 244 -17.25 1.04 -29.39
CA ILE A 244 -17.84 2.27 -28.84
C ILE A 244 -17.09 3.49 -29.37
N ILE A 245 -15.76 3.44 -29.44
CA ILE A 245 -14.93 4.52 -29.98
C ILE A 245 -15.23 4.73 -31.47
N ALA A 246 -15.29 3.66 -32.26
CA ALA A 246 -15.52 3.71 -33.70
C ALA A 246 -16.93 4.22 -34.06
N ARG A 247 -17.96 3.80 -33.30
CA ARG A 247 -19.33 4.29 -33.49
C ARG A 247 -19.49 5.76 -33.09
N GLY A 248 -18.63 6.25 -32.20
CA GLY A 248 -18.75 7.59 -31.64
C GLY A 248 -20.03 7.79 -30.82
N GLY A 249 -20.33 9.05 -30.47
CA GLY A 249 -21.55 9.43 -29.75
C GLY A 249 -21.32 9.78 -28.29
N GLU A 250 -22.40 9.80 -27.50
CA GLU A 250 -22.44 10.40 -26.14
C GLU A 250 -21.44 9.78 -25.14
N LYS A 251 -21.03 8.53 -25.37
CA LYS A 251 -20.06 7.83 -24.50
C LYS A 251 -18.60 8.19 -24.79
N VAL A 252 -18.32 8.84 -25.92
CA VAL A 252 -16.96 9.23 -26.33
C VAL A 252 -16.77 10.71 -26.01
N LEU A 253 -16.17 10.98 -24.85
CA LEU A 253 -15.92 12.34 -24.38
C LEU A 253 -14.47 12.75 -24.67
N PRO A 254 -14.21 14.00 -25.08
CA PRO A 254 -12.85 14.49 -25.24
C PRO A 254 -12.13 14.46 -23.89
N VAL A 255 -10.87 14.01 -23.87
CA VAL A 255 -10.04 14.04 -22.67
C VAL A 255 -9.64 15.49 -22.43
N THR A 256 -10.32 16.17 -21.52
CA THR A 256 -9.83 17.45 -21.01
C THR A 256 -8.62 17.16 -20.14
N PRO A 257 -7.42 17.68 -20.46
CA PRO A 257 -6.29 17.54 -19.55
C PRO A 257 -6.69 18.13 -18.21
N ALA A 258 -6.44 17.39 -17.13
CA ALA A 258 -6.66 17.91 -15.79
C ALA A 258 -5.86 19.20 -15.68
N GLY A 259 -6.55 20.34 -15.53
CA GLY A 259 -5.88 21.62 -15.31
C GLY A 259 -4.88 21.46 -14.18
N GLU A 260 -3.68 22.04 -14.37
CA GLU A 260 -2.69 22.21 -13.31
C GLU A 260 -3.41 22.62 -12.01
N PRO A 261 -2.98 22.09 -10.85
CA PRO A 261 -3.59 22.48 -9.59
C PRO A 261 -3.65 24.01 -9.57
N ALA A 262 -4.86 24.56 -9.51
CA ALA A 262 -5.07 25.99 -9.36
C ALA A 262 -4.26 26.37 -8.11
N ALA A 263 -3.16 27.05 -8.38
CA ALA A 263 -2.06 27.18 -7.47
C ALA A 263 -2.50 27.87 -6.19
N GLU A 264 -1.73 27.55 -5.14
CA GLU A 264 -1.54 28.31 -3.90
C GLU A 264 -1.31 29.82 -4.14
N ASP A 265 -1.15 30.24 -5.40
CA ASP A 265 -1.12 31.63 -5.89
C ASP A 265 -2.31 32.49 -5.44
N ALA A 266 -3.52 31.91 -5.26
CA ALA A 266 -4.68 32.66 -4.81
C ALA A 266 -4.52 33.17 -3.36
N GLU A 267 -3.85 32.41 -2.50
CA GLU A 267 -3.61 32.76 -1.10
C GLU A 267 -2.42 33.72 -0.96
N VAL A 268 -1.39 33.56 -1.80
CA VAL A 268 -0.22 34.45 -1.83
C VAL A 268 -0.57 35.84 -2.38
N LEU A 269 -1.47 35.94 -3.38
CA LEU A 269 -1.93 37.23 -3.90
C LEU A 269 -2.70 38.06 -2.86
N ASP A 270 -3.48 37.43 -1.97
CA ASP A 270 -4.18 38.12 -0.88
C ASP A 270 -3.21 38.58 0.22
N LEU A 271 -2.20 37.78 0.56
CA LEU A 271 -1.15 38.17 1.52
C LEU A 271 -0.33 39.36 1.00
N VAL A 272 0.05 39.38 -0.28
CA VAL A 272 0.77 40.52 -0.89
C VAL A 272 -0.12 41.78 -0.93
N ALA A 273 -1.41 41.64 -1.23
CA ALA A 273 -2.36 42.75 -1.19
C ALA A 273 -2.64 43.25 0.24
N ALA A 274 -2.67 42.36 1.24
CA ALA A 274 -2.80 42.71 2.65
C ALA A 274 -1.53 43.40 3.20
N LEU A 275 -0.34 42.95 2.75
CA LEU A 275 0.93 43.54 3.13
C LEU A 275 1.12 44.93 2.52
N GLN A 276 0.78 45.12 1.23
CA GLN A 276 0.79 46.43 0.58
C GLN A 276 -0.16 47.42 1.28
N ARG A 277 -1.35 46.97 1.69
CA ARG A 277 -2.29 47.79 2.48
C ARG A 277 -1.70 48.20 3.84
N SER A 278 -0.93 47.32 4.49
CA SER A 278 -0.26 47.64 5.76
C SER A 278 0.94 48.57 5.58
N VAL A 279 1.70 48.44 4.49
CA VAL A 279 2.85 49.31 4.19
C VAL A 279 2.41 50.71 3.75
N HIS A 280 1.31 50.83 3.00
CA HIS A 280 0.73 52.13 2.66
C HIS A 280 0.09 52.83 3.87
N ALA A 281 -0.47 52.09 4.82
CA ALA A 281 -0.92 52.66 6.09
C ALA A 281 0.24 53.10 7.00
N ALA A 282 1.43 52.53 6.82
CA ALA A 282 2.64 52.86 7.57
C ALA A 282 3.53 53.93 6.91
N SER A 283 3.37 54.19 5.61
CA SER A 283 4.24 55.09 4.83
C SER A 283 3.45 56.17 4.08
N GLY A 284 3.21 57.31 4.73
CA GLY A 284 2.70 58.54 4.11
C GLY A 284 1.80 59.35 5.05
N GLU A 285 2.35 60.05 6.03
CA GLU A 285 2.76 61.47 5.96
C GLU A 285 1.71 62.45 6.51
N LYS A 286 2.15 63.13 7.59
CA LYS A 286 1.58 64.36 8.12
C LYS A 286 1.51 65.43 7.04
N LYS A 287 0.40 66.16 6.98
CA LYS A 287 0.40 67.57 6.57
C LYS A 287 -0.42 68.40 7.56
N SER A 288 0.20 69.49 7.96
CA SER A 288 -0.17 70.54 8.92
C SER A 288 -1.37 71.38 8.50
N ASP A 289 -2.10 71.92 9.47
CA ASP A 289 -2.39 73.36 9.54
C ASP A 289 -2.75 73.83 10.96
N GLU A 290 -2.61 75.14 11.14
CA GLU A 290 -2.15 75.91 12.31
C GLU A 290 -3.21 76.29 13.37
N ALA A 291 -2.78 76.44 14.65
CA ALA A 291 -3.01 77.62 15.52
C ALA A 291 -2.63 77.37 17.00
N ALA A 292 -1.74 78.21 17.53
CA ALA A 292 -1.44 78.40 18.97
C ALA A 292 -2.25 79.61 19.52
N PRO A 293 -2.32 79.94 20.84
CA PRO A 293 -1.15 80.05 21.73
C PRO A 293 -1.30 79.70 23.25
N ALA A 294 -0.13 79.40 23.84
CA ALA A 294 0.44 79.81 25.13
C ALA A 294 -0.22 79.48 26.51
N ARG A 295 0.48 78.70 27.35
CA ARG A 295 1.30 79.13 28.53
C ARG A 295 1.55 77.97 29.52
N GLY A 296 2.76 77.91 30.09
CA GLY A 296 2.93 77.62 31.54
C GLY A 296 3.65 76.33 32.00
N SER A 297 4.97 76.42 32.13
CA SER A 297 5.84 75.92 33.23
C SER A 297 5.70 74.50 33.85
N ALA A 298 6.83 73.78 33.75
CA ALA A 298 7.65 73.23 34.84
C ALA A 298 7.20 72.06 35.75
N ALA A 299 8.14 71.10 35.85
CA ALA A 299 8.61 70.38 37.04
C ALA A 299 8.06 68.98 37.39
N LYS A 300 9.01 68.02 37.36
CA LYS A 300 9.32 66.97 38.36
C LYS A 300 8.17 66.17 39.00
N LYS A 301 8.18 64.84 38.80
CA LYS A 301 8.57 63.80 39.79
C LYS A 301 7.99 62.41 39.42
N ALA A 302 8.85 61.40 39.37
CA ALA A 302 8.53 60.06 39.91
C ALA A 302 8.59 60.15 41.46
N PRO A 303 8.03 59.24 42.29
CA PRO A 303 8.01 57.78 42.09
C PRO A 303 6.85 56.97 42.76
N ALA A 304 6.99 55.63 42.67
CA ALA A 304 6.71 54.62 43.70
C ALA A 304 5.31 53.94 43.85
N ARG A 305 5.31 52.65 43.47
CA ARG A 305 4.94 51.43 44.24
C ARG A 305 3.84 51.49 45.32
N LYS A 306 2.85 50.57 45.21
CA LYS A 306 2.52 49.40 46.09
C LYS A 306 1.05 48.98 45.85
N SER A 307 0.75 47.78 45.35
CA SER A 307 0.60 46.46 46.04
C SER A 307 -0.81 46.14 46.55
N ALA A 308 -1.26 44.92 46.21
CA ALA A 308 -2.23 44.07 46.93
C ALA A 308 -3.71 44.52 46.93
N ALA A 309 -4.74 43.66 46.98
CA ALA A 309 -4.92 42.23 46.76
C ALA A 309 -6.44 41.94 46.85
N LYS A 310 -6.91 40.91 46.13
CA LYS A 310 -7.93 39.92 46.55
C LYS A 310 -9.35 40.39 46.95
N LYS A 311 -10.36 39.96 46.19
CA LYS A 311 -11.36 38.91 46.56
C LYS A 311 -12.69 39.08 45.80
N THR A 312 -13.13 37.99 45.18
CA THR A 312 -14.54 37.64 44.88
C THR A 312 -15.41 37.59 46.14
N PRO A 313 -16.74 37.71 46.02
CA PRO A 313 -17.62 36.52 46.03
C PRO A 313 -18.73 36.63 44.95
N ALA A 314 -19.13 35.54 44.25
CA ALA A 314 -20.16 34.56 44.63
C ALA A 314 -21.50 35.21 45.04
N LYS A 315 -22.70 34.78 44.60
CA LYS A 315 -23.18 33.39 44.55
C LYS A 315 -24.66 33.33 44.11
N LYS A 316 -25.05 32.16 43.55
CA LYS A 316 -26.32 31.38 43.77
C LYS A 316 -27.61 31.89 43.08
N THR A 317 -28.54 31.04 42.62
CA THR A 317 -28.91 29.63 42.92
C THR A 317 -29.87 29.16 41.81
N ALA A 318 -29.72 27.96 41.23
CA ALA A 318 -30.31 26.65 41.61
C ALA A 318 -31.82 26.50 41.27
N ALA A 319 -32.42 25.35 40.95
CA ALA A 319 -32.10 23.92 41.09
C ALA A 319 -32.97 23.18 40.01
N LYS A 320 -32.94 21.86 39.73
CA LYS A 320 -32.93 20.70 40.63
C LYS A 320 -32.96 19.39 39.82
N SER A 321 -32.27 18.35 40.35
CA SER A 321 -32.62 16.89 40.41
C SER A 321 -32.96 16.11 39.12
N SER A 322 -32.65 14.82 38.94
CA SER A 322 -32.02 13.74 39.70
C SER A 322 -32.10 12.50 38.80
N GLY A 323 -31.10 11.60 38.82
CA GLY A 323 -31.17 10.35 38.08
C GLY A 323 -32.13 9.31 38.69
N LYS A 324 -32.53 8.32 37.88
CA LYS A 324 -32.64 6.89 38.22
C LYS A 324 -33.02 6.05 36.99
N SER A 325 -32.22 5.03 36.70
CA SER A 325 -32.54 3.90 35.81
C SER A 325 -33.55 2.96 36.47
N THR A 326 -34.46 2.36 35.68
CA THR A 326 -34.74 0.91 35.69
C THR A 326 -35.76 0.52 34.61
N ALA A 327 -35.38 -0.40 33.72
CA ALA A 327 -36.29 -1.25 32.95
C ALA A 327 -35.93 -2.75 33.15
N LYS A 328 -36.88 -3.43 33.79
CA LYS A 328 -37.29 -4.85 33.78
C LYS A 328 -36.62 -5.83 32.78
N LYS A 329 -36.09 -6.96 33.28
CA LYS A 329 -36.48 -8.33 32.85
C LYS A 329 -36.10 -9.43 33.86
N THR A 330 -36.97 -10.43 33.92
CA THR A 330 -37.13 -11.57 34.84
C THR A 330 -36.48 -12.87 34.34
N ALA A 331 -36.02 -13.72 35.28
CA ALA A 331 -36.01 -15.21 35.33
C ALA A 331 -34.76 -15.70 36.10
N ALA A 332 -34.88 -16.26 37.33
CA ALA A 332 -34.94 -17.71 37.66
C ALA A 332 -33.66 -18.48 37.22
N THR A 333 -32.92 -19.27 38.01
CA THR A 333 -33.15 -19.96 39.30
C THR A 333 -31.81 -20.53 39.82
N LYS A 334 -31.64 -20.59 41.16
CA LYS A 334 -30.98 -21.63 42.01
C LYS A 334 -29.57 -22.17 41.65
N SER A 335 -28.56 -21.94 42.52
CA SER A 335 -28.09 -22.80 43.64
C SER A 335 -27.31 -24.06 43.16
N THR A 336 -26.15 -24.47 43.65
CA THR A 336 -25.52 -24.33 44.98
C THR A 336 -24.12 -24.95 44.95
N ALA A 337 -23.22 -24.39 45.77
CA ALA A 337 -22.29 -25.08 46.66
C ALA A 337 -21.33 -26.20 46.15
N LYS A 338 -20.03 -25.83 46.18
CA LYS A 338 -19.03 -26.30 47.16
C LYS A 338 -18.45 -27.73 46.98
N LYS A 339 -17.11 -27.73 46.83
CA LYS A 339 -16.08 -28.38 47.70
C LYS A 339 -15.25 -29.49 47.02
N SER A 340 -13.92 -29.24 47.03
CA SER A 340 -12.79 -30.15 47.30
C SER A 340 -12.66 -31.42 46.44
N THR A 341 -11.48 -31.83 45.95
CA THR A 341 -10.22 -32.02 46.68
C THR A 341 -9.05 -32.20 45.70
N ALA A 342 -7.89 -31.75 46.15
CA ALA A 342 -6.56 -32.28 45.86
C ALA A 342 -6.48 -33.70 45.24
N ARG A 343 -5.64 -33.87 44.22
CA ARG A 343 -4.57 -34.88 44.28
C ARG A 343 -3.40 -34.54 43.36
N LYS A 344 -2.25 -34.96 43.85
CA LYS A 344 -0.87 -34.66 43.46
C LYS A 344 -0.31 -35.88 42.73
N ARG A 345 0.53 -35.63 41.71
CA ARG A 345 1.61 -36.48 41.16
C ARG A 345 1.25 -37.84 40.54
N ALA A 346 1.64 -38.01 39.28
CA ALA A 346 2.84 -38.78 38.93
C ALA A 346 3.60 -38.00 37.86
#